data_AF-A0AAD4K6U0-F1
#
_entry.id   AF-A0AAD4K6U0-F1
#
_cell.length_a   1.000
_cell.length_b   1.000
_cell.length_c   1.000
_cell.angle_alpha   90.00
_cell.angle_beta   90.00
_cell.angle_gamma   90.00
#
_symmetry.space_group_name_H-M   'P 1'
#
loop_
_entity.id
_entity.type
_entity.pdbx_description
1 polymer ?
#
loop_
_entity_poly.entity_id
_entity_poly.type
_entity_poly.pdbx_seq_one_letter_code
_entity_poly.pdbx_strand_id
1 'polypeptide(L)'
;MATLLQKLVILVTLLLMAICLHAFELQLHEQQLRQQTLDEQLRLQHQQQLLQQQREQQLQLRHSSTTSTRKPFVIPQGLSLPQRGINPPKCFREVPAVFFQYDKDVKIVGNSTVNQNFNVLEVCCKGWRRYEYDWSRCVPDCGEHCQENGFCLPGGRCQCFEDFVLNYRNNCVPTCPLGCPHGKCYLNGTCHCDKGYELDGSHRFCQPQCNSTCGHNEICIEPGKCVCAEGYARGLRESDALGCQPVCIPDCGYGHCVAPNQCECFPMYSKREGRSSCESNCYLRCENGFCANRTTCVCQNGYRYDLNTTSCLPDCGDDCENGVCISPGNCRCFNGYVRNRQRCEAVCDRGCGFYGRCIAPNVCGCAVVPGPLSSYQRCENGDCNAEGHCRCLVGKTRFIDMCMSPDTVTTYAAMNPPRVNASLMHEFDLLLGKHFRLGGVHMHDSAMWWV
;
A
#
# COMPACT_ATOMS: atom_id res chain seq x y z
N MET A 1 -109.09 -23.08 43.50
CA MET A 1 -108.28 -24.23 43.03
C MET A 1 -107.40 -23.87 41.83
N ALA A 2 -107.93 -23.29 40.74
CA ALA A 2 -107.15 -22.97 39.53
C ALA A 2 -106.02 -21.93 39.73
N THR A 3 -106.24 -20.86 40.50
CA THR A 3 -105.24 -19.80 40.72
C THR A 3 -104.06 -20.23 41.59
N LEU A 4 -104.27 -21.20 42.48
CA LEU A 4 -103.24 -21.73 43.39
C LEU A 4 -102.31 -22.70 42.66
N LEU A 5 -102.86 -23.56 41.79
CA LEU A 5 -102.08 -24.45 40.93
C LEU A 5 -101.22 -23.65 39.94
N GLN A 6 -101.79 -22.59 39.34
CA GLN A 6 -101.07 -21.74 38.40
C GLN A 6 -99.92 -20.99 39.08
N LYS A 7 -100.11 -20.50 40.31
CA LYS A 7 -99.03 -19.91 41.12
C LYS A 7 -97.95 -20.92 41.48
N LEU A 8 -98.31 -22.17 41.79
CA LEU A 8 -97.36 -23.24 42.12
C LEU A 8 -96.52 -23.64 40.90
N VAL A 9 -97.14 -23.77 39.73
CA VAL A 9 -96.42 -24.04 38.47
C VAL A 9 -95.46 -22.90 38.14
N ILE A 10 -95.90 -21.63 38.29
CA ILE A 10 -95.02 -20.47 38.10
C ILE A 10 -93.85 -20.50 39.08
N LEU A 11 -94.09 -20.77 40.37
CA LEU A 11 -93.03 -20.89 41.38
C LEU A 11 -92.03 -22.01 41.07
N VAL A 12 -92.50 -23.19 40.64
CA VAL A 12 -91.63 -24.31 40.26
C VAL A 12 -90.84 -24.00 39.00
N THR A 13 -91.45 -23.36 37.99
CA THR A 13 -90.72 -22.94 36.77
C THR A 13 -89.67 -21.87 37.07
N LEU A 14 -89.97 -20.90 37.95
CA LEU A 14 -88.99 -19.90 38.39
C LEU A 14 -87.85 -20.53 39.19
N LEU A 15 -88.14 -21.51 40.05
CA LEU A 15 -87.13 -22.23 40.81
C LEU A 15 -86.20 -23.05 39.90
N LEU A 16 -86.76 -23.74 38.91
CA LEU A 16 -85.98 -24.49 37.91
C LEU A 16 -85.12 -23.57 37.04
N MET A 17 -85.65 -22.42 36.61
CA MET A 17 -84.89 -21.40 35.89
C MET A 17 -83.74 -20.86 36.73
N ALA A 18 -83.97 -20.57 38.02
CA ALA A 18 -82.93 -20.09 38.93
C ALA A 18 -81.81 -21.13 39.14
N ILE A 19 -82.16 -22.41 39.28
CA ILE A 19 -81.18 -23.51 39.40
C ILE A 19 -80.36 -23.66 38.10
N CYS A 20 -81.00 -23.57 36.93
CA CYS A 20 -80.29 -23.59 35.64
C CYS A 20 -79.35 -22.39 35.46
N LEU A 21 -79.76 -21.20 35.89
CA LEU A 21 -78.91 -20.00 35.87
C LEU A 21 -77.67 -20.16 36.77
N HIS A 22 -77.83 -20.67 37.99
CA HIS A 22 -76.70 -20.96 38.88
C HIS A 22 -75.78 -22.06 38.36
N ALA A 23 -76.33 -23.11 37.74
CA ALA A 23 -75.52 -24.15 37.11
C ALA A 23 -74.69 -23.59 35.94
N PHE A 24 -75.27 -22.67 35.16
CA PHE A 24 -74.56 -22.01 34.06
C PHE A 24 -73.46 -21.06 34.55
N GLU A 25 -73.72 -20.29 35.60
CA GLU A 25 -72.68 -19.44 36.24
C GLU A 25 -71.53 -20.28 36.82
N LEU A 26 -71.84 -21.41 37.46
CA LEU A 26 -70.81 -22.31 37.99
C LEU A 26 -69.94 -22.88 36.87
N GLN A 27 -70.56 -23.28 35.76
CA GLN A 27 -69.87 -23.85 34.61
C GLN A 27 -69.03 -22.80 33.86
N LEU A 28 -69.51 -21.55 33.79
CA LEU A 28 -68.74 -20.41 33.27
C LEU A 28 -67.55 -20.08 34.18
N HIS A 29 -67.73 -20.13 35.50
CA HIS A 29 -66.66 -19.91 36.46
C HIS A 29 -65.60 -21.00 36.39
N GLU A 30 -65.99 -22.27 36.23
CA GLU A 30 -65.05 -23.39 36.05
C GLU A 30 -64.25 -23.26 34.74
N GLN A 31 -64.89 -22.79 33.66
CA GLN A 31 -64.19 -22.46 32.41
C GLN A 31 -63.21 -21.31 32.60
N GLN A 32 -63.60 -20.24 33.29
CA GLN A 32 -62.72 -19.12 33.60
C GLN A 32 -61.52 -19.56 34.44
N LEU A 33 -61.72 -20.42 35.44
CA LEU A 33 -60.65 -20.95 36.27
C LEU A 33 -59.66 -21.79 35.46
N ARG A 34 -60.18 -22.66 34.57
CA ARG A 34 -59.34 -23.47 33.66
C ARG A 34 -58.52 -22.59 32.72
N GLN A 35 -59.12 -21.53 32.19
CA GLN A 35 -58.43 -20.59 31.31
C GLN A 35 -57.34 -19.82 32.06
N GLN A 36 -57.62 -19.38 33.29
CA GLN A 36 -56.62 -18.75 34.16
C GLN A 36 -55.44 -19.69 34.47
N THR A 37 -55.71 -20.97 34.78
CA THR A 37 -54.63 -21.94 35.04
C THR A 37 -53.78 -22.22 33.80
N LEU A 38 -54.38 -22.22 32.60
CA LEU A 38 -53.64 -22.41 31.35
C LEU A 38 -52.72 -21.21 31.05
N ASP A 39 -53.23 -19.99 31.22
CA ASP A 39 -52.45 -18.75 31.04
C ASP A 39 -51.29 -18.66 32.04
N GLU A 40 -51.51 -19.10 33.29
CA GLU A 40 -50.47 -19.11 34.31
C GLU A 40 -49.38 -20.14 34.00
N GLN A 41 -49.73 -21.32 33.50
CA GLN A 41 -48.77 -22.31 33.01
C GLN A 41 -47.95 -21.78 31.82
N LEU A 42 -48.58 -21.08 30.88
CA LEU A 42 -47.91 -20.50 29.72
C LEU A 42 -46.93 -19.40 30.12
N ARG A 43 -47.30 -18.57 31.10
CA ARG A 43 -46.41 -17.56 31.70
C ARG A 43 -45.20 -18.20 32.39
N LEU A 44 -45.41 -19.27 33.16
CA LEU A 44 -44.34 -20.01 33.82
C LEU A 44 -43.37 -20.65 32.82
N GLN A 45 -43.89 -21.24 31.73
CA GLN A 45 -43.05 -21.78 30.65
C GLN A 45 -42.24 -20.69 29.95
N HIS A 46 -42.86 -19.53 29.66
CA HIS A 46 -42.15 -18.41 29.05
C HIS A 46 -41.05 -17.85 29.98
N GLN A 47 -41.33 -17.77 31.28
CA GLN A 47 -40.35 -17.34 32.28
C GLN A 47 -39.20 -18.33 32.42
N GLN A 48 -39.48 -19.64 32.34
CA GLN A 48 -38.44 -20.67 32.29
C GLN A 48 -37.58 -20.57 31.02
N GLN A 49 -38.18 -20.33 29.86
CA GLN A 49 -37.44 -20.10 28.61
C GLN A 49 -36.57 -18.84 28.68
N LEU A 50 -37.07 -17.75 29.25
CA LEU A 50 -36.29 -16.52 29.46
C LEU A 50 -35.13 -16.75 30.42
N LEU A 51 -35.35 -17.48 31.52
CA LEU A 51 -34.28 -17.87 32.44
C LEU A 51 -33.26 -18.79 31.77
N GLN A 52 -33.69 -19.69 30.89
CA GLN A 52 -32.82 -20.60 30.15
C GLN A 52 -32.01 -19.83 29.09
N GLN A 53 -32.62 -18.90 28.37
CA GLN A 53 -31.92 -17.95 27.47
C GLN A 53 -30.97 -17.04 28.23
N GLN A 54 -31.33 -16.55 29.42
CA GLN A 54 -30.42 -15.77 30.26
C GLN A 54 -29.27 -16.63 30.78
N ARG A 55 -29.50 -17.91 31.10
CA ARG A 55 -28.46 -18.85 31.54
C ARG A 55 -27.53 -19.22 30.38
N GLU A 56 -28.07 -19.40 29.17
CA GLU A 56 -27.31 -19.59 27.94
C GLU A 56 -26.54 -18.33 27.54
N GLN A 57 -27.13 -17.14 27.66
CA GLN A 57 -26.43 -15.86 27.48
C GLN A 57 -25.37 -15.64 28.56
N GLN A 58 -25.61 -16.03 29.82
CA GLN A 58 -24.60 -15.98 30.87
C GLN A 58 -23.50 -17.04 30.68
N LEU A 59 -23.80 -18.20 30.10
CA LEU A 59 -22.82 -19.19 29.70
C LEU A 59 -22.00 -18.70 28.50
N GLN A 60 -22.64 -18.06 27.51
CA GLN A 60 -21.96 -17.36 26.41
C GLN A 60 -21.12 -16.19 26.93
N LEU A 61 -21.60 -15.44 27.93
CA LEU A 61 -20.88 -14.34 28.57
C LEU A 61 -19.75 -14.83 29.48
N ARG A 62 -19.88 -15.99 30.15
CA ARG A 62 -18.79 -16.66 30.88
C ARG A 62 -17.75 -17.24 29.92
N HIS A 63 -18.19 -17.71 28.75
CA HIS A 63 -17.29 -18.14 27.67
C HIS A 63 -16.67 -16.95 26.91
N SER A 64 -17.26 -15.75 26.99
CA SER A 64 -16.66 -14.50 26.50
C SER A 64 -15.89 -13.73 27.58
N SER A 65 -16.07 -14.04 28.87
CA SER A 65 -15.31 -13.46 29.99
C SER A 65 -14.03 -14.23 30.32
N THR A 66 -13.83 -15.41 29.72
CA THR A 66 -12.48 -15.81 29.33
C THR A 66 -12.16 -15.10 28.02
N THR A 67 -11.59 -13.91 28.12
CA THR A 67 -11.03 -13.14 27.00
C THR A 67 -10.07 -14.01 26.17
N SER A 68 -10.61 -14.65 25.13
CA SER A 68 -9.87 -15.26 24.02
C SER A 68 -10.52 -14.93 22.66
N THR A 69 -11.21 -13.79 22.56
CA THR A 69 -11.12 -12.96 21.34
C THR A 69 -10.04 -11.90 21.54
N ARG A 70 -8.94 -12.27 22.21
CA ARG A 70 -7.68 -11.53 22.05
C ARG A 70 -7.29 -11.77 20.59
N LYS A 71 -6.96 -10.71 19.86
CA LYS A 71 -6.17 -10.85 18.63
C LYS A 71 -5.05 -11.88 18.93
N PRO A 72 -4.70 -12.76 17.97
CA PRO A 72 -3.59 -13.69 18.17
C PRO A 72 -2.44 -12.95 18.84
N PHE A 73 -1.77 -13.55 19.82
CA PHE A 73 -0.59 -12.92 20.37
C PHE A 73 0.38 -12.71 19.22
N VAL A 74 0.65 -11.44 18.91
CA VAL A 74 1.48 -11.03 17.80
C VAL A 74 2.65 -10.29 18.41
N ILE A 75 3.83 -10.89 18.26
CA ILE A 75 5.09 -10.19 18.35
C ILE A 75 5.27 -9.54 16.97
N PRO A 76 5.10 -8.20 16.88
CA PRO A 76 5.13 -7.51 15.61
C PRO A 76 6.53 -7.60 15.00
N GLN A 77 6.58 -7.71 13.67
CA GLN A 77 7.81 -7.71 12.87
C GLN A 77 8.73 -8.91 13.14
N GLY A 78 8.74 -9.84 12.20
CA GLY A 78 9.66 -10.96 12.16
C GLY A 78 11.09 -10.50 12.35
N LEU A 79 11.81 -11.16 13.25
CA LEU A 79 13.15 -10.75 13.62
C LEU A 79 14.14 -11.29 12.59
N SER A 80 14.53 -10.42 11.66
CA SER A 80 15.70 -10.64 10.80
C SER A 80 16.87 -9.86 11.40
N LEU A 81 17.64 -10.53 12.27
CA LEU A 81 18.73 -9.93 13.03
C LEU A 81 20.10 -10.37 12.50
N PRO A 82 21.13 -9.50 12.62
CA PRO A 82 22.49 -9.91 12.35
C PRO A 82 22.92 -11.03 13.31
N GLN A 83 23.35 -12.17 12.78
CA GLN A 83 23.81 -13.30 13.59
C GLN A 83 25.31 -13.17 13.89
N ARG A 84 25.69 -13.47 15.13
CA ARG A 84 27.09 -13.35 15.57
C ARG A 84 27.96 -14.37 14.81
N GLY A 85 29.02 -13.88 14.16
CA GLY A 85 29.96 -14.72 13.39
C GLY A 85 29.48 -15.07 11.98
N ILE A 86 28.32 -14.58 11.55
CA ILE A 86 27.82 -14.75 10.18
C ILE A 86 27.93 -13.42 9.45
N ASN A 87 28.80 -13.39 8.44
CA ASN A 87 28.96 -12.25 7.54
C ASN A 87 28.46 -12.67 6.15
N PRO A 88 27.24 -12.26 5.78
CA PRO A 88 26.67 -12.64 4.49
C PRO A 88 27.50 -12.07 3.34
N PRO A 89 27.57 -12.77 2.19
CA PRO A 89 28.28 -12.27 1.04
C PRO A 89 27.59 -11.00 0.53
N LYS A 90 28.43 -10.05 0.12
CA LYS A 90 28.01 -8.83 -0.56
C LYS A 90 28.28 -8.98 -2.05
N CYS A 91 27.35 -8.48 -2.85
CA CYS A 91 27.36 -8.55 -4.30
C CYS A 91 27.50 -7.13 -4.87
N PHE A 92 28.03 -7.01 -6.08
CA PHE A 92 28.10 -5.73 -6.77
C PHE A 92 26.97 -5.60 -7.78
N ARG A 93 26.33 -4.44 -7.82
CA ARG A 93 25.29 -4.13 -8.80
C ARG A 93 25.55 -2.78 -9.43
N GLU A 94 25.45 -2.73 -10.76
CA GLU A 94 25.51 -1.48 -11.50
C GLU A 94 24.13 -0.82 -11.51
N VAL A 95 24.08 0.48 -11.25
CA VAL A 95 22.86 1.29 -11.30
C VAL A 95 23.12 2.58 -12.06
N PRO A 96 22.14 3.13 -12.80
CA PRO A 96 22.28 4.40 -13.48
C PRO A 96 22.76 5.53 -12.55
N ALA A 97 23.80 6.25 -12.95
CA ALA A 97 24.42 7.32 -12.17
C ALA A 97 23.50 8.54 -11.99
N VAL A 98 22.53 8.73 -12.90
CA VAL A 98 21.50 9.78 -12.81
C VAL A 98 20.73 9.74 -11.48
N PHE A 99 20.53 8.54 -10.90
CA PHE A 99 19.87 8.38 -9.61
C PHE A 99 20.66 8.96 -8.42
N PHE A 100 21.90 9.39 -8.61
CA PHE A 100 22.74 10.00 -7.58
C PHE A 100 22.94 11.50 -7.77
N GLN A 101 22.23 12.10 -8.71
CA GLN A 101 22.26 13.54 -8.95
C GLN A 101 21.41 14.28 -7.90
N TYR A 102 22.00 15.31 -7.29
CA TYR A 102 21.33 16.20 -6.33
C TYR A 102 21.16 17.64 -6.84
N ASP A 103 21.84 18.00 -7.92
CA ASP A 103 21.84 19.34 -8.51
C ASP A 103 21.60 19.24 -10.02
N LYS A 104 20.74 20.11 -10.56
CA LYS A 104 20.24 20.06 -11.94
C LYS A 104 21.34 20.15 -13.00
N ASP A 105 22.32 21.02 -12.79
CA ASP A 105 23.31 21.41 -13.81
C ASP A 105 24.67 20.71 -13.64
N VAL A 106 24.72 19.61 -12.87
CA VAL A 106 25.94 18.83 -12.66
C VAL A 106 26.04 17.71 -13.70
N LYS A 107 27.21 17.59 -14.34
CA LYS A 107 27.49 16.49 -15.26
C LYS A 107 27.41 15.15 -14.52
N ILE A 108 26.57 14.26 -15.02
CA ILE A 108 26.43 12.90 -14.50
C ILE A 108 27.65 12.09 -14.92
N VAL A 109 28.45 11.64 -13.96
CA VAL A 109 29.59 10.75 -14.16
C VAL A 109 29.54 9.65 -13.11
N GLY A 110 29.52 8.41 -13.57
CA GLY A 110 29.53 7.21 -12.75
C GLY A 110 30.92 6.58 -12.61
N ASN A 111 31.06 5.64 -11.67
CA ASN A 111 32.33 4.99 -11.35
C ASN A 111 32.55 3.63 -12.07
N SER A 112 31.63 3.18 -12.94
CA SER A 112 31.79 1.92 -13.66
C SER A 112 32.87 2.00 -14.75
N THR A 113 33.66 0.94 -14.85
CA THR A 113 34.70 0.77 -15.89
C THR A 113 34.11 0.41 -17.25
N VAL A 114 32.88 -0.12 -17.29
CA VAL A 114 32.22 -0.57 -18.52
C VAL A 114 31.43 0.57 -19.16
N ASN A 115 30.72 1.37 -18.37
CA ASN A 115 29.94 2.50 -18.87
C ASN A 115 29.95 3.66 -17.85
N GLN A 116 30.41 4.83 -18.29
CA GLN A 116 30.51 6.04 -17.45
C GLN A 116 29.16 6.56 -16.94
N ASN A 117 28.02 6.09 -17.46
CA ASN A 117 26.69 6.47 -16.99
C ASN A 117 26.18 5.58 -15.85
N PHE A 118 27.00 4.65 -15.33
CA PHE A 118 26.63 3.72 -14.26
C PHE A 118 27.54 3.84 -13.04
N ASN A 119 26.95 3.62 -11.88
CA ASN A 119 27.62 3.43 -10.61
C ASN A 119 27.57 1.97 -10.19
N VAL A 120 28.73 1.40 -9.84
CA VAL A 120 28.87 0.09 -9.20
C VAL A 120 28.68 0.28 -7.69
N LEU A 121 27.67 -0.39 -7.14
CA LEU A 121 27.34 -0.35 -5.72
C LEU A 121 27.47 -1.72 -5.07
N GLU A 122 27.91 -1.73 -3.83
CA GLU A 122 27.89 -2.91 -2.97
C GLU A 122 26.49 -3.10 -2.38
N VAL A 123 25.85 -4.24 -2.64
CA VAL A 123 24.51 -4.62 -2.20
C VAL A 123 24.53 -5.99 -1.51
N CYS A 124 23.49 -6.30 -0.74
CA CYS A 124 23.32 -7.65 -0.22
C CYS A 124 23.02 -8.61 -1.36
N CYS A 125 23.63 -9.80 -1.36
CA CYS A 125 23.34 -10.83 -2.34
C CYS A 125 21.89 -11.34 -2.24
N LYS A 126 21.41 -12.04 -3.27
CA LYS A 126 20.04 -12.58 -3.32
C LYS A 126 19.71 -13.42 -2.08
N GLY A 127 18.52 -13.20 -1.51
CA GLY A 127 18.07 -13.83 -0.26
C GLY A 127 18.51 -13.10 1.02
N TRP A 128 19.14 -11.93 0.87
CA TRP A 128 19.54 -11.06 1.96
C TRP A 128 19.11 -9.63 1.67
N ARG A 129 18.72 -8.90 2.71
CA ARG A 129 18.36 -7.48 2.67
C ARG A 129 19.23 -6.67 3.62
N ARG A 130 19.29 -5.35 3.41
CA ARG A 130 20.01 -4.45 4.33
C ARG A 130 19.30 -4.43 5.68
N TYR A 131 20.08 -4.42 6.75
CA TYR A 131 19.55 -4.25 8.10
C TYR A 131 19.15 -2.80 8.33
N GLU A 132 17.95 -2.56 8.86
CA GLU A 132 17.35 -1.22 8.96
C GLU A 132 18.16 -0.23 9.80
N TYR A 133 18.79 -0.71 10.88
CA TYR A 133 19.56 0.12 11.82
C TYR A 133 21.05 0.26 11.45
N ASP A 134 21.59 -0.64 10.63
CA ASP A 134 22.97 -0.58 10.14
C ASP A 134 23.00 -1.07 8.68
N TRP A 135 22.89 -0.13 7.74
CA TRP A 135 22.81 -0.41 6.30
C TRP A 135 24.06 -1.06 5.71
N SER A 136 25.15 -1.15 6.48
CA SER A 136 26.38 -1.86 6.09
C SER A 136 26.24 -3.38 6.25
N ARG A 137 25.28 -3.85 7.07
CA ARG A 137 25.03 -5.25 7.36
C ARG A 137 23.87 -5.81 6.55
N CYS A 138 23.98 -7.09 6.23
CA CYS A 138 22.95 -7.86 5.55
C CYS A 138 22.31 -8.84 6.52
N VAL A 139 20.99 -9.01 6.41
CA VAL A 139 20.19 -9.97 7.18
C VAL A 139 19.31 -10.78 6.24
N PRO A 140 18.89 -12.00 6.59
CA PRO A 140 18.09 -12.84 5.70
C PRO A 140 16.80 -12.15 5.25
N ASP A 141 16.43 -12.33 3.99
CA ASP A 141 15.20 -11.81 3.42
C ASP A 141 14.17 -12.93 3.26
N CYS A 142 13.08 -12.84 4.03
CA CYS A 142 11.95 -13.79 3.99
C CYS A 142 10.75 -13.24 3.21
N GLY A 143 10.86 -12.04 2.61
CA GLY A 143 9.75 -11.41 1.90
C GLY A 143 8.51 -11.22 2.78
N GLU A 144 7.38 -11.76 2.33
CA GLU A 144 6.09 -11.68 3.03
C GLU A 144 5.90 -12.80 4.09
N HIS A 145 6.84 -13.73 4.21
CA HIS A 145 6.75 -14.82 5.17
C HIS A 145 7.33 -14.43 6.52
N CYS A 146 6.69 -14.91 7.59
CA CYS A 146 7.19 -14.80 8.96
C CYS A 146 7.44 -13.35 9.38
N GLN A 147 6.56 -12.48 8.90
CA GLN A 147 6.46 -11.08 9.29
C GLN A 147 6.11 -10.89 10.76
N GLU A 148 5.70 -11.94 11.47
CA GLU A 148 5.34 -11.93 12.88
C GLU A 148 5.71 -13.26 13.53
N ASN A 149 5.92 -13.26 14.85
CA ASN A 149 6.05 -14.46 15.67
C ASN A 149 7.19 -15.44 15.31
N GLY A 150 8.21 -14.99 14.58
CA GLY A 150 9.37 -15.82 14.28
C GLY A 150 10.62 -15.06 13.86
N PHE A 151 11.72 -15.79 13.81
CA PHE A 151 12.99 -15.36 13.22
C PHE A 151 13.05 -15.74 11.74
N CYS A 152 13.60 -14.84 10.93
CA CYS A 152 13.96 -15.11 9.54
C CYS A 152 15.41 -15.61 9.48
N LEU A 153 15.59 -16.83 8.98
CA LEU A 153 16.88 -17.51 8.86
C LEU A 153 17.37 -17.54 7.39
N PRO A 154 18.69 -17.79 7.17
CA PRO A 154 19.25 -17.91 5.82
C PRO A 154 18.48 -18.91 4.94
N GLY A 155 18.24 -18.52 3.69
CA GLY A 155 17.45 -19.29 2.72
C GLY A 155 15.95 -19.05 2.76
N GLY A 156 15.49 -17.97 3.41
CA GLY A 156 14.06 -17.65 3.52
C GLY A 156 13.31 -18.60 4.46
N ARG A 157 14.02 -19.23 5.40
CA ARG A 157 13.45 -20.21 6.33
C ARG A 157 12.96 -19.51 7.59
N CYS A 158 11.81 -19.95 8.09
CA CYS A 158 11.25 -19.39 9.29
C CYS A 158 11.46 -20.28 10.51
N GLN A 159 11.91 -19.67 11.59
CA GLN A 159 11.96 -20.30 12.90
C GLN A 159 10.99 -19.56 13.82
N CYS A 160 9.84 -20.16 14.09
CA CYS A 160 8.86 -19.57 15.00
C CYS A 160 9.42 -19.46 16.42
N PHE A 161 8.93 -18.48 17.18
CA PHE A 161 9.23 -18.37 18.61
C PHE A 161 8.65 -19.57 19.37
N GLU A 162 9.09 -19.73 20.62
CA GLU A 162 8.52 -20.73 21.52
C GLU A 162 7.00 -20.55 21.63
N ASP A 163 6.25 -21.66 21.63
CA ASP A 163 4.78 -21.72 21.58
C ASP A 163 4.12 -21.27 20.26
N PHE A 164 4.89 -21.02 19.20
CA PHE A 164 4.40 -20.77 17.84
C PHE A 164 4.80 -21.89 16.88
N VAL A 165 3.94 -22.15 15.90
CA VAL A 165 4.14 -23.20 14.90
C VAL A 165 3.84 -22.70 13.50
N LEU A 166 4.51 -23.26 12.49
CA LEU A 166 4.21 -22.95 11.10
C LEU A 166 2.85 -23.53 10.72
N ASN A 167 1.97 -22.69 10.19
CA ASN A 167 0.74 -23.13 9.56
C ASN A 167 1.00 -23.53 8.09
N TYR A 168 -0.06 -23.96 7.40
CA TYR A 168 -0.06 -24.31 5.98
C TYR A 168 0.33 -23.15 5.02
N ARG A 169 0.47 -21.91 5.50
CA ARG A 169 0.93 -20.73 4.74
C ARG A 169 2.35 -20.29 5.11
N ASN A 170 3.11 -21.15 5.82
CA ASN A 170 4.44 -20.84 6.35
C ASN A 170 4.48 -19.62 7.28
N ASN A 171 3.38 -19.33 7.99
CA ASN A 171 3.32 -18.26 8.99
C ASN A 171 3.29 -18.84 10.39
N CYS A 172 3.94 -18.16 11.33
CA CYS A 172 4.02 -18.56 12.72
C CYS A 172 2.73 -18.20 13.46
N VAL A 173 1.89 -19.21 13.73
CA VAL A 173 0.64 -19.08 14.45
C VAL A 173 0.79 -19.50 15.91
N PRO A 174 0.09 -18.85 16.85
CA PRO A 174 0.15 -19.23 18.27
C PRO A 174 -0.51 -20.59 18.50
N THR A 175 -0.02 -21.27 19.54
CA THR A 175 -0.61 -22.50 20.07
C THR A 175 -1.02 -22.31 21.53
N CYS A 176 -1.83 -23.22 22.07
CA CYS A 176 -2.28 -23.12 23.46
C CYS A 176 -1.07 -23.24 24.41
N PRO A 177 -1.00 -22.43 25.50
CA PRO A 177 -2.07 -21.61 26.07
C PRO A 177 -2.21 -20.19 25.48
N LEU A 178 -1.32 -19.77 24.58
CA LEU A 178 -1.30 -18.40 24.04
C LEU A 178 -2.52 -18.10 23.16
N GLY A 179 -2.96 -19.10 22.38
CA GLY A 179 -4.17 -19.01 21.57
C GLY A 179 -4.25 -20.15 20.56
N CYS A 180 -5.43 -20.33 19.98
CA CYS A 180 -5.62 -21.27 18.88
C CYS A 180 -6.47 -20.61 17.79
N PRO A 181 -5.90 -20.29 16.62
CA PRO A 181 -6.68 -19.74 15.51
C PRO A 181 -7.79 -20.72 15.10
N HIS A 182 -9.02 -20.22 14.95
CA HIS A 182 -10.21 -21.03 14.63
C HIS A 182 -10.47 -22.17 15.64
N GLY A 183 -10.18 -21.93 16.91
CA GLY A 183 -10.48 -22.86 17.99
C GLY A 183 -10.41 -22.21 19.37
N LYS A 184 -10.62 -23.04 20.39
CA LYS A 184 -10.59 -22.67 21.79
C LYS A 184 -9.51 -23.45 22.52
N CYS A 185 -8.74 -22.76 23.36
CA CYS A 185 -7.75 -23.39 24.22
C CYS A 185 -8.37 -23.89 25.51
N TYR A 186 -8.04 -25.12 25.88
CA TYR A 186 -8.36 -25.68 27.19
C TYR A 186 -7.14 -25.62 28.13
N LEU A 187 -7.39 -25.69 29.43
CA LEU A 187 -6.36 -25.62 30.49
C LEU A 187 -5.30 -26.72 30.39
N ASN A 188 -5.60 -27.82 29.70
CA ASN A 188 -4.68 -28.92 29.43
C ASN A 188 -3.76 -28.67 28.21
N GLY A 189 -3.76 -27.46 27.66
CA GLY A 189 -2.97 -27.10 26.47
C GLY A 189 -3.53 -27.67 25.15
N THR A 190 -4.71 -28.30 25.17
CA THR A 190 -5.33 -28.85 23.97
C THR A 190 -6.14 -27.76 23.26
N CYS A 191 -5.98 -27.67 21.94
CA CYS A 191 -6.87 -26.87 21.12
C CYS A 191 -8.09 -27.66 20.66
N HIS A 192 -9.27 -27.06 20.75
CA HIS A 192 -10.50 -27.59 20.18
C HIS A 192 -11.00 -26.68 19.07
N CYS A 193 -11.10 -27.25 17.88
CA CYS A 193 -11.40 -26.51 16.67
C CYS A 193 -12.86 -26.13 16.56
N ASP A 194 -13.11 -24.97 15.94
CA ASP A 194 -14.45 -24.53 15.59
C ASP A 194 -15.06 -25.44 14.51
N LYS A 195 -16.38 -25.37 14.33
CA LYS A 195 -17.08 -26.23 13.36
C LYS A 195 -16.52 -26.03 11.95
N GLY A 196 -16.17 -27.13 11.28
CA GLY A 196 -15.55 -27.13 9.95
C GLY A 196 -14.03 -26.99 9.97
N TYR A 197 -13.40 -26.96 11.15
CA TYR A 197 -11.96 -27.02 11.33
C TYR A 197 -11.59 -28.29 12.09
N GLU A 198 -10.38 -28.79 11.84
CA GLU A 198 -9.80 -29.97 12.49
C GLU A 198 -8.39 -29.69 12.96
N LEU A 199 -7.90 -30.53 13.87
CA LEU A 199 -6.51 -30.46 14.30
C LEU A 199 -5.59 -30.83 13.14
N ASP A 200 -4.55 -30.02 12.93
CA ASP A 200 -3.43 -30.38 12.06
C ASP A 200 -2.80 -31.72 12.50
N GLY A 201 -2.03 -32.38 11.63
CA GLY A 201 -1.33 -33.63 11.96
C GLY A 201 -0.40 -33.53 13.18
N SER A 202 0.06 -32.32 13.53
CA SER A 202 0.82 -32.07 14.76
C SER A 202 -0.04 -31.90 16.02
N HIS A 203 -1.37 -31.85 15.88
CA HIS A 203 -2.36 -31.60 16.94
C HIS A 203 -2.18 -30.28 17.73
N ARG A 204 -1.49 -29.30 17.14
CA ARG A 204 -1.12 -28.04 17.82
C ARG A 204 -1.93 -26.81 17.40
N PHE A 205 -2.55 -26.85 16.23
CA PHE A 205 -3.39 -25.76 15.71
C PHE A 205 -4.54 -26.32 14.86
N CYS A 206 -5.53 -25.48 14.57
CA CYS A 206 -6.68 -25.87 13.75
C CYS A 206 -6.49 -25.47 12.29
N GLN A 207 -6.78 -26.41 11.39
CA GLN A 207 -6.81 -26.24 9.94
C GLN A 207 -8.24 -26.41 9.41
N PRO A 208 -8.62 -25.74 8.31
CA PRO A 208 -9.96 -25.88 7.74
C PRO A 208 -10.18 -27.25 7.08
N GLN A 209 -11.38 -27.80 7.21
CA GLN A 209 -11.82 -29.03 6.54
C GLN A 209 -12.40 -28.72 5.16
N CYS A 210 -11.86 -29.34 4.12
CA CYS A 210 -12.40 -29.27 2.77
C CYS A 210 -12.99 -30.63 2.36
N ASN A 211 -14.32 -30.72 2.24
CA ASN A 211 -15.10 -31.96 2.03
C ASN A 211 -14.75 -32.73 0.75
N SER A 212 -14.24 -32.02 -0.27
CA SER A 212 -13.52 -32.60 -1.41
C SER A 212 -12.08 -32.10 -1.30
N THR A 213 -11.11 -33.00 -1.28
CA THR A 213 -9.68 -32.64 -1.29
C THR A 213 -9.46 -31.57 -2.35
N CYS A 214 -8.94 -30.40 -1.94
CA CYS A 214 -8.60 -29.34 -2.88
C CYS A 214 -7.70 -29.91 -4.00
N GLY A 215 -7.86 -29.38 -5.21
CA GLY A 215 -7.14 -29.86 -6.38
C GLY A 215 -5.63 -29.64 -6.31
N HIS A 216 -4.92 -30.05 -7.36
CA HIS A 216 -3.49 -29.80 -7.48
C HIS A 216 -3.19 -28.28 -7.44
N ASN A 217 -2.20 -27.88 -6.64
CA ASN A 217 -1.85 -26.48 -6.37
C ASN A 217 -2.97 -25.64 -5.73
N GLU A 218 -3.86 -26.25 -4.96
CA GLU A 218 -4.87 -25.53 -4.18
C GLU A 218 -4.65 -25.71 -2.67
N ILE A 219 -4.99 -24.67 -1.92
CA ILE A 219 -4.98 -24.66 -0.45
C ILE A 219 -6.39 -24.41 0.08
N CYS A 220 -6.73 -25.13 1.15
CA CYS A 220 -7.97 -24.91 1.90
C CYS A 220 -7.77 -23.71 2.82
N ILE A 221 -8.49 -22.61 2.57
CA ILE A 221 -8.37 -21.39 3.40
C ILE A 221 -9.47 -21.28 4.45
N GLU A 222 -10.64 -21.84 4.15
CA GLU A 222 -11.83 -21.86 4.98
C GLU A 222 -12.58 -23.18 4.71
N PRO A 223 -13.47 -23.61 5.62
CA PRO A 223 -14.18 -24.86 5.44
C PRO A 223 -14.93 -24.90 4.10
N GLY A 224 -14.63 -25.90 3.27
CA GLY A 224 -15.22 -26.06 1.94
C GLY A 224 -14.76 -25.06 0.87
N LYS A 225 -13.76 -24.22 1.13
CA LYS A 225 -13.27 -23.19 0.20
C LYS A 225 -11.80 -23.40 -0.16
N CYS A 226 -11.56 -23.81 -1.41
CA CYS A 226 -10.24 -24.00 -1.98
C CYS A 226 -9.86 -22.81 -2.88
N VAL A 227 -8.68 -22.25 -2.65
CA VAL A 227 -8.06 -21.23 -3.50
C VAL A 227 -6.73 -21.75 -4.02
N CYS A 228 -6.24 -21.18 -5.11
CA CYS A 228 -4.91 -21.54 -5.60
C CYS A 228 -3.85 -21.22 -4.53
N ALA A 229 -2.86 -22.11 -4.42
CA ALA A 229 -1.68 -21.90 -3.61
C ALA A 229 -0.95 -20.63 -4.06
N GLU A 230 -0.11 -20.11 -3.17
CA GLU A 230 0.64 -18.89 -3.47
C GLU A 230 1.46 -19.03 -4.76
N GLY A 231 1.35 -18.02 -5.63
CA GLY A 231 1.98 -18.04 -6.95
C GLY A 231 1.28 -18.93 -7.97
N TYR A 232 0.04 -19.37 -7.72
CA TYR A 232 -0.82 -20.04 -8.69
C TYR A 232 -2.14 -19.28 -8.86
N ALA A 233 -2.76 -19.38 -10.04
CA ALA A 233 -4.06 -18.79 -10.34
C ALA A 233 -4.88 -19.68 -11.28
N ARG A 234 -6.21 -19.54 -11.23
CA ARG A 234 -7.11 -20.15 -12.21
C ARG A 234 -7.05 -19.33 -13.50
N GLY A 235 -6.98 -20.00 -14.65
CA GLY A 235 -6.92 -19.33 -15.95
C GLY A 235 -8.17 -18.49 -16.26
N LEU A 236 -7.99 -17.43 -17.04
CA LEU A 236 -9.08 -16.55 -17.47
C LEU A 236 -9.82 -17.16 -18.67
N ARG A 237 -10.95 -17.81 -18.39
CA ARG A 237 -11.95 -18.36 -19.34
C ARG A 237 -11.50 -19.63 -20.10
N GLU A 238 -12.44 -20.57 -20.24
CA GLU A 238 -12.33 -21.93 -20.82
C GLU A 238 -11.36 -22.92 -20.15
N SER A 239 -10.68 -22.53 -19.07
CA SER A 239 -9.61 -23.31 -18.42
C SER A 239 -9.96 -23.83 -17.02
N ASP A 240 -11.23 -23.83 -16.61
CA ASP A 240 -11.67 -24.48 -15.35
C ASP A 240 -11.30 -25.98 -15.32
N ALA A 241 -11.07 -26.59 -16.48
CA ALA A 241 -10.60 -27.97 -16.63
C ALA A 241 -9.11 -28.17 -16.30
N LEU A 242 -8.27 -27.12 -16.29
CA LEU A 242 -6.82 -27.21 -16.06
C LEU A 242 -6.38 -26.91 -14.62
N GLY A 243 -7.31 -26.53 -13.74
CA GLY A 243 -7.01 -26.25 -12.33
C GLY A 243 -6.12 -25.01 -12.10
N CYS A 244 -5.39 -24.98 -10.98
CA CYS A 244 -4.51 -23.88 -10.61
C CYS A 244 -3.16 -23.96 -11.34
N GLN A 245 -2.92 -22.99 -12.23
CA GLN A 245 -1.72 -22.87 -13.04
C GLN A 245 -0.69 -21.94 -12.38
N PRO A 246 0.62 -22.20 -12.55
CA PRO A 246 1.65 -21.35 -11.96
C PRO A 246 1.62 -19.96 -12.59
N VAL A 247 1.81 -18.95 -11.76
CA VAL A 247 1.85 -17.53 -12.12
C VAL A 247 3.31 -17.10 -12.10
N CYS A 248 3.74 -16.49 -13.21
CA CYS A 248 5.05 -15.88 -13.34
C CYS A 248 4.87 -14.38 -13.50
N ILE A 249 5.41 -13.59 -12.55
CA ILE A 249 5.44 -12.13 -12.62
C ILE A 249 6.90 -11.69 -12.46
N PRO A 250 7.51 -11.04 -13.47
CA PRO A 250 6.94 -10.75 -14.78
C PRO A 250 6.64 -12.02 -15.59
N ASP A 251 5.80 -11.87 -16.61
CA ASP A 251 5.47 -12.94 -17.55
C ASP A 251 6.74 -13.54 -18.17
N CYS A 252 6.69 -14.83 -18.55
CA CYS A 252 7.86 -15.54 -19.06
C CYS A 252 8.35 -15.07 -20.44
N GLY A 253 7.55 -14.31 -21.19
CA GLY A 253 7.92 -13.83 -22.51
C GLY A 253 8.09 -14.98 -23.51
N TYR A 254 9.31 -15.22 -23.99
CA TYR A 254 9.63 -16.33 -24.90
C TYR A 254 9.88 -17.65 -24.16
N GLY A 255 8.95 -18.01 -23.28
CA GLY A 255 8.99 -19.22 -22.49
C GLY A 255 7.62 -19.52 -21.90
N HIS A 256 7.56 -20.59 -21.10
CA HIS A 256 6.35 -20.98 -20.38
C HIS A 256 6.64 -21.11 -18.88
N CYS A 257 5.64 -20.84 -18.05
CA CYS A 257 5.76 -20.91 -16.60
C CYS A 257 5.63 -22.38 -16.16
N VAL A 258 6.68 -22.94 -15.54
CA VAL A 258 6.70 -24.35 -15.08
C VAL A 258 6.47 -24.47 -13.58
N ALA A 259 6.75 -23.41 -12.83
CA ALA A 259 6.43 -23.25 -11.41
C ALA A 259 6.28 -21.74 -11.11
N PRO A 260 5.73 -21.35 -9.95
CA PRO A 260 5.60 -19.94 -9.57
C PRO A 260 6.90 -19.17 -9.76
N ASN A 261 6.86 -18.10 -10.56
CA ASN A 261 8.03 -17.29 -10.93
C ASN A 261 9.22 -18.05 -11.54
N GLN A 262 9.00 -19.28 -12.02
CA GLN A 262 10.00 -20.12 -12.68
C GLN A 262 9.59 -20.39 -14.12
N CYS A 263 10.26 -19.72 -15.04
CA CYS A 263 10.05 -19.91 -16.48
C CYS A 263 10.96 -21.00 -17.06
N GLU A 264 10.52 -21.66 -18.11
CA GLU A 264 11.36 -22.45 -19.00
C GLU A 264 11.37 -21.80 -20.38
N CYS A 265 12.56 -21.50 -20.89
CA CYS A 265 12.71 -20.72 -22.13
C CYS A 265 12.60 -21.62 -23.36
N PHE A 266 11.98 -21.11 -24.41
CA PHE A 266 11.98 -21.79 -25.70
C PHE A 266 13.42 -21.85 -26.27
N PRO A 267 13.71 -22.80 -27.19
CA PRO A 267 15.02 -22.90 -27.83
C PRO A 267 15.46 -21.56 -28.43
N MET A 268 16.75 -21.23 -28.28
CA MET A 268 17.38 -19.95 -28.68
C MET A 268 17.05 -18.72 -27.80
N TYR A 269 16.22 -18.88 -26.77
CA TYR A 269 15.96 -17.87 -25.75
C TYR A 269 16.63 -18.28 -24.44
N SER A 270 17.05 -17.30 -23.64
CA SER A 270 17.68 -17.55 -22.35
C SER A 270 17.26 -16.51 -21.33
N LYS A 271 17.37 -16.87 -20.05
CA LYS A 271 17.22 -15.92 -18.95
C LYS A 271 18.54 -15.17 -18.77
N ARG A 272 18.47 -13.87 -18.55
CA ARG A 272 19.61 -13.12 -18.02
C ARG A 272 19.82 -13.40 -16.53
N GLU A 273 21.04 -13.23 -16.08
CA GLU A 273 21.40 -13.36 -14.67
C GLU A 273 20.52 -12.43 -13.81
N GLY A 274 19.81 -13.01 -12.84
CA GLY A 274 18.88 -12.28 -11.98
C GLY A 274 17.47 -12.05 -12.52
N ARG A 275 17.14 -12.49 -13.75
CA ARG A 275 15.77 -12.43 -14.30
C ARG A 275 15.09 -13.79 -14.35
N SER A 276 13.77 -13.78 -14.19
CA SER A 276 12.90 -14.95 -14.36
C SER A 276 12.38 -15.10 -15.80
N SER A 277 12.17 -13.98 -16.52
CA SER A 277 11.66 -13.95 -17.90
C SER A 277 12.70 -14.38 -18.93
N CYS A 278 12.21 -15.03 -19.99
CA CYS A 278 13.01 -15.47 -21.13
C CYS A 278 13.02 -14.40 -22.21
N GLU A 279 14.21 -14.05 -22.69
CA GLU A 279 14.38 -13.04 -23.73
C GLU A 279 15.34 -13.51 -24.83
N SER A 280 15.25 -12.85 -25.99
CA SER A 280 16.21 -13.08 -27.06
C SER A 280 17.59 -12.61 -26.60
N ASN A 281 18.66 -13.22 -27.11
CA ASN A 281 20.01 -12.73 -26.83
C ASN A 281 20.10 -11.25 -27.25
N CYS A 282 20.27 -10.37 -26.28
CA CYS A 282 20.10 -8.94 -26.44
C CYS A 282 21.39 -8.25 -26.00
N TYR A 283 21.89 -7.33 -26.83
CA TYR A 283 23.13 -6.59 -26.54
C TYR A 283 22.91 -5.41 -25.57
N LEU A 284 21.65 -4.99 -25.37
CA LEU A 284 21.30 -3.81 -24.56
C LEU A 284 20.96 -4.17 -23.10
N ARG A 285 21.26 -3.27 -22.16
CA ARG A 285 21.02 -3.44 -20.72
C ARG A 285 19.58 -3.15 -20.28
N CYS A 286 18.59 -3.66 -21.02
CA CYS A 286 17.14 -3.46 -20.88
C CYS A 286 16.50 -3.70 -19.49
N GLU A 287 16.97 -3.07 -18.41
CA GLU A 287 16.36 -3.09 -17.07
C GLU A 287 14.99 -2.43 -17.08
N ASN A 288 14.03 -3.00 -16.33
CA ASN A 288 12.62 -2.60 -16.31
C ASN A 288 11.93 -2.65 -17.69
N GLY A 289 12.39 -3.53 -18.57
CA GLY A 289 11.83 -3.78 -19.90
C GLY A 289 12.15 -5.18 -20.40
N PHE A 290 11.63 -5.53 -21.57
CA PHE A 290 11.94 -6.76 -22.29
C PHE A 290 12.54 -6.43 -23.65
N CYS A 291 13.52 -7.23 -24.08
CA CYS A 291 14.07 -7.07 -25.43
C CYS A 291 13.11 -7.66 -26.46
N ALA A 292 12.53 -6.82 -27.32
CA ALA A 292 11.76 -7.29 -28.47
C ALA A 292 12.65 -7.94 -29.54
N ASN A 293 13.88 -7.43 -29.70
CA ASN A 293 14.93 -8.00 -30.53
C ASN A 293 16.32 -7.66 -29.96
N ARG A 294 17.39 -7.97 -30.70
CA ARG A 294 18.80 -7.70 -30.31
C ARG A 294 19.13 -6.24 -29.96
N THR A 295 18.39 -5.27 -30.50
CA THR A 295 18.71 -3.82 -30.46
C THR A 295 17.55 -2.96 -29.96
N THR A 296 16.41 -3.54 -29.60
CA THR A 296 15.19 -2.80 -29.27
C THR A 296 14.68 -3.23 -27.90
N CYS A 297 14.57 -2.24 -27.01
CA CYS A 297 14.05 -2.39 -25.67
C CYS A 297 12.59 -1.94 -25.62
N VAL A 298 11.69 -2.79 -25.16
CA VAL A 298 10.31 -2.39 -24.86
C VAL A 298 10.19 -2.23 -23.35
N CYS A 299 9.94 -1.00 -22.92
CA CYS A 299 9.87 -0.64 -21.51
C CYS A 299 8.52 -1.00 -20.89
N GLN A 300 8.54 -1.35 -19.61
CA GLN A 300 7.30 -1.58 -18.85
C GLN A 300 6.54 -0.27 -18.64
N ASN A 301 5.26 -0.37 -18.29
CA ASN A 301 4.42 0.80 -18.00
C ASN A 301 5.06 1.69 -16.92
N GLY A 302 5.13 2.99 -17.20
CA GLY A 302 5.79 3.96 -16.31
C GLY A 302 7.31 4.00 -16.45
N TYR A 303 7.89 3.37 -17.46
CA TYR A 303 9.31 3.46 -17.81
C TYR A 303 9.49 3.89 -19.26
N ARG A 304 10.58 4.61 -19.54
CA ARG A 304 10.96 5.07 -20.88
C ARG A 304 12.39 4.70 -21.22
N TYR A 305 12.65 4.49 -22.51
CA TYR A 305 13.97 4.13 -22.99
C TYR A 305 14.93 5.32 -22.90
N ASP A 306 16.11 5.09 -22.34
CA ASP A 306 17.18 6.07 -22.22
C ASP A 306 18.39 5.66 -23.05
N LEU A 307 18.82 6.57 -23.94
CA LEU A 307 19.93 6.33 -24.88
C LEU A 307 21.28 6.23 -24.17
N ASN A 308 21.49 6.97 -23.09
CA ASN A 308 22.77 7.03 -22.37
C ASN A 308 23.06 5.74 -21.61
N THR A 309 22.03 5.16 -21.00
CA THR A 309 22.11 3.91 -20.23
C THR A 309 21.76 2.68 -21.06
N THR A 310 21.17 2.87 -22.25
CA THR A 310 20.61 1.80 -23.11
C THR A 310 19.60 0.92 -22.38
N SER A 311 18.86 1.50 -21.44
CA SER A 311 17.98 0.83 -20.49
C SER A 311 16.67 1.58 -20.32
N CYS A 312 15.68 1.01 -19.61
CA CYS A 312 14.44 1.68 -19.29
C CYS A 312 14.52 2.35 -17.92
N LEU A 313 14.55 3.68 -17.92
CA LEU A 313 14.51 4.51 -16.72
C LEU A 313 13.06 4.84 -16.36
N PRO A 314 12.74 5.05 -15.07
CA PRO A 314 11.39 5.41 -14.66
C PRO A 314 10.98 6.72 -15.32
N ASP A 315 9.71 6.78 -15.71
CA ASP A 315 9.08 7.95 -16.31
C ASP A 315 8.14 8.60 -15.31
N CYS A 316 8.37 9.89 -15.07
CA CYS A 316 7.57 10.73 -14.19
C CYS A 316 6.80 11.80 -14.97
N GLY A 317 6.88 11.80 -16.31
CA GLY A 317 6.33 12.88 -17.14
C GLY A 317 7.01 14.23 -16.88
N ASP A 318 6.27 15.32 -17.13
CA ASP A 318 6.77 16.70 -17.02
C ASP A 318 6.85 17.21 -15.57
N ASP A 319 6.27 16.49 -14.61
CA ASP A 319 6.17 16.94 -13.22
C ASP A 319 7.51 16.83 -12.46
N CYS A 320 8.54 16.22 -13.05
CA CYS A 320 9.83 15.95 -12.42
C CYS A 320 10.99 16.87 -12.85
N GLU A 321 10.71 18.04 -13.43
CA GLU A 321 11.76 18.88 -14.06
C GLU A 321 12.89 19.33 -13.11
N ASN A 322 12.58 19.52 -11.83
CA ASN A 322 13.54 19.93 -10.79
C ASN A 322 13.86 18.80 -9.80
N GLY A 323 13.89 17.57 -10.31
CA GLY A 323 14.29 16.40 -9.55
C GLY A 323 14.75 15.25 -10.45
N VAL A 324 15.00 14.13 -9.80
CA VAL A 324 15.32 12.86 -10.45
C VAL A 324 14.14 11.93 -10.26
N CYS A 325 13.64 11.36 -11.35
CA CYS A 325 12.63 10.31 -11.30
C CYS A 325 13.29 9.02 -10.75
N ILE A 326 12.87 8.57 -9.57
CA ILE A 326 13.46 7.41 -8.88
C ILE A 326 12.57 6.16 -9.00
N SER A 327 11.27 6.34 -9.21
CA SER A 327 10.31 5.31 -9.60
C SER A 327 9.15 5.97 -10.35
N PRO A 328 8.30 5.21 -11.07
CA PRO A 328 7.19 5.81 -11.82
C PRO A 328 6.32 6.72 -10.94
N GLY A 329 6.15 7.98 -11.34
CA GLY A 329 5.40 9.00 -10.57
C GLY A 329 6.06 9.46 -9.26
N ASN A 330 7.31 9.08 -8.99
CA ASN A 330 8.03 9.40 -7.77
C ASN A 330 9.35 10.12 -8.05
N CYS A 331 9.41 11.38 -7.65
CA CYS A 331 10.57 12.26 -7.84
C CYS A 331 11.30 12.51 -6.53
N ARG A 332 12.64 12.41 -6.58
CA ARG A 332 13.53 13.02 -5.59
C ARG A 332 13.93 14.40 -6.07
N CYS A 333 13.52 15.43 -5.34
CA CYS A 333 13.83 16.81 -5.72
C CYS A 333 15.31 17.15 -5.55
N PHE A 334 15.80 18.07 -6.38
CA PHE A 334 17.15 18.62 -6.25
C PHE A 334 17.28 19.50 -4.99
N ASN A 335 18.52 19.82 -4.62
CA ASN A 335 18.80 20.71 -3.49
C ASN A 335 18.08 22.06 -3.66
N GLY A 336 17.43 22.51 -2.58
CA GLY A 336 16.64 23.74 -2.59
C GLY A 336 15.25 23.62 -3.22
N TYR A 337 14.82 22.40 -3.57
CA TYR A 337 13.46 22.10 -3.99
C TYR A 337 12.80 21.14 -3.01
N VAL A 338 11.50 21.30 -2.79
CA VAL A 338 10.68 20.44 -1.94
C VAL A 338 9.56 19.81 -2.76
N ARG A 339 9.20 18.58 -2.41
CA ARG A 339 8.12 17.87 -3.09
C ARG A 339 6.77 18.43 -2.67
N ASN A 340 6.04 18.98 -3.63
CA ASN A 340 4.63 19.33 -3.51
C ASN A 340 3.82 18.45 -4.46
N ARG A 341 3.07 17.50 -3.91
CA ARG A 341 2.34 16.45 -4.67
C ARG A 341 3.29 15.66 -5.59
N GLN A 342 3.19 15.88 -6.91
CA GLN A 342 3.99 15.22 -7.94
C GLN A 342 5.14 16.11 -8.45
N ARG A 343 5.20 17.39 -8.02
CA ARG A 343 6.18 18.38 -8.50
C ARG A 343 7.24 18.72 -7.46
N CYS A 344 8.39 19.14 -7.96
CA CYS A 344 9.46 19.73 -7.16
C CYS A 344 9.40 21.26 -7.26
N GLU A 345 8.92 21.88 -6.18
CA GLU A 345 8.76 23.33 -6.08
C GLU A 345 9.98 23.94 -5.38
N ALA A 346 10.41 25.11 -5.87
CA ALA A 346 11.58 25.79 -5.31
C ALA A 346 11.29 26.37 -3.93
N VAL A 347 12.29 26.33 -3.06
CA VAL A 347 12.23 26.87 -1.69
C VAL A 347 13.00 28.18 -1.64
N CYS A 348 12.40 29.20 -1.03
CA CYS A 348 13.11 30.42 -0.65
C CYS A 348 13.05 30.54 0.88
N ASP A 349 14.21 30.59 1.53
CA ASP A 349 14.33 30.51 2.99
C ASP A 349 13.60 31.65 3.72
N ARG A 350 13.44 32.79 3.07
CA ARG A 350 12.76 33.99 3.59
C ARG A 350 11.40 34.26 2.94
N GLY A 351 10.98 33.40 2.00
CA GLY A 351 9.86 33.68 1.12
C GLY A 351 10.17 34.77 0.08
N CYS A 352 9.15 35.19 -0.66
CA CYS A 352 9.24 36.22 -1.70
C CYS A 352 8.26 37.40 -1.50
N GLY A 353 7.59 37.45 -0.35
CA GLY A 353 6.46 38.35 -0.11
C GLY A 353 5.18 37.96 -0.86
N PHE A 354 4.14 38.79 -0.77
CA PHE A 354 2.83 38.55 -1.40
C PHE A 354 2.82 38.72 -2.93
N TYR A 355 3.77 39.47 -3.46
CA TYR A 355 3.86 39.84 -4.89
C TYR A 355 4.95 39.05 -5.63
N GLY A 356 5.36 37.93 -5.04
CA GLY A 356 6.44 37.12 -5.55
C GLY A 356 6.18 35.64 -5.32
N ARG A 357 6.77 34.82 -6.17
CA ARG A 357 6.80 33.36 -5.99
C ARG A 357 8.21 32.84 -6.16
N CYS A 358 8.54 31.73 -5.51
CA CYS A 358 9.81 31.05 -5.73
C CYS A 358 9.81 30.40 -7.11
N ILE A 359 10.75 30.80 -7.96
CA ILE A 359 10.93 30.25 -9.31
C ILE A 359 12.17 29.37 -9.41
N ALA A 360 13.13 29.56 -8.49
CA ALA A 360 14.29 28.71 -8.26
C ALA A 360 14.73 28.86 -6.78
N PRO A 361 15.63 28.01 -6.24
CA PRO A 361 16.03 28.07 -4.84
C PRO A 361 16.57 29.45 -4.47
N ASN A 362 15.96 30.09 -3.48
CA ASN A 362 16.28 31.47 -3.08
C ASN A 362 16.22 32.53 -4.21
N VAL A 363 15.49 32.25 -5.29
CA VAL A 363 15.23 33.19 -6.38
C VAL A 363 13.73 33.44 -6.50
N CYS A 364 13.35 34.67 -6.23
CA CYS A 364 11.99 35.15 -6.34
C CYS A 364 11.70 35.66 -7.75
N GLY A 365 10.57 35.26 -8.30
CA GLY A 365 9.96 35.89 -9.45
C GLY A 365 8.97 36.94 -8.98
N CYS A 366 9.28 38.21 -9.19
CA CYS A 366 8.43 39.34 -8.82
C CYS A 366 7.49 39.72 -9.98
N ALA A 367 6.19 39.76 -9.72
CA ALA A 367 5.20 40.21 -10.68
C ALA A 367 3.92 40.69 -9.97
N VAL A 368 3.28 41.71 -10.55
CA VAL A 368 1.98 42.22 -10.06
C VAL A 368 0.85 41.24 -10.35
N VAL A 369 0.94 40.50 -11.45
CA VAL A 369 -0.06 39.52 -11.91
C VAL A 369 0.63 38.18 -12.18
N PRO A 370 0.04 37.04 -11.78
CA PRO A 370 0.56 35.73 -12.15
C PRO A 370 0.59 35.56 -13.68
N GLY A 371 1.77 35.28 -14.22
CA GLY A 371 2.00 35.05 -15.66
C GLY A 371 2.93 33.87 -15.93
N PRO A 372 3.35 33.66 -17.19
CA PRO A 372 4.42 32.72 -17.54
C PRO A 372 5.75 33.13 -16.87
N LEU A 373 6.67 32.18 -16.65
CA LEU A 373 7.96 32.45 -15.98
C LEU A 373 8.75 33.60 -16.62
N SER A 374 8.59 33.82 -17.93
CA SER A 374 9.22 34.90 -18.69
C SER A 374 8.76 36.31 -18.32
N SER A 375 7.66 36.48 -17.59
CA SER A 375 7.15 37.80 -17.20
C SER A 375 7.59 38.25 -15.80
N TYR A 376 8.28 37.41 -15.03
CA TYR A 376 8.69 37.74 -13.67
C TYR A 376 10.06 38.41 -13.68
N GLN A 377 10.18 39.54 -12.98
CA GLN A 377 11.51 40.08 -12.65
C GLN A 377 12.17 39.14 -11.65
N ARG A 378 13.35 38.62 -12.00
CA ARG A 378 14.14 37.73 -11.13
C ARG A 378 14.76 38.54 -9.98
N CYS A 379 14.72 37.97 -8.78
CA CYS A 379 15.21 38.57 -7.54
C CYS A 379 15.84 37.49 -6.66
N GLU A 380 17.14 37.27 -6.84
CA GLU A 380 17.93 36.33 -6.03
C GLU A 380 18.31 36.96 -4.68
N ASN A 381 18.04 36.24 -3.59
CA ASN A 381 18.29 36.66 -2.21
C ASN A 381 17.58 37.97 -1.77
N GLY A 382 16.42 38.27 -2.34
CA GLY A 382 15.58 39.42 -2.01
C GLY A 382 14.08 39.10 -2.02
N ASP A 383 13.25 40.12 -1.78
CA ASP A 383 11.79 40.01 -1.70
C ASP A 383 11.10 40.87 -2.77
N CYS A 384 9.83 40.59 -3.09
CA CYS A 384 9.08 41.36 -4.09
C CYS A 384 8.18 42.43 -3.44
N ASN A 385 8.20 43.65 -3.99
CA ASN A 385 7.33 44.75 -3.56
C ASN A 385 5.97 44.75 -4.31
N ALA A 386 5.06 45.66 -3.92
CA ALA A 386 3.71 45.77 -4.52
C ALA A 386 3.69 46.16 -6.00
N GLU A 387 4.79 46.72 -6.52
CA GLU A 387 4.95 47.07 -7.93
C GLU A 387 5.50 45.89 -8.75
N GLY A 388 5.75 44.73 -8.12
CA GLY A 388 6.37 43.59 -8.76
C GLY A 388 7.87 43.74 -8.95
N HIS A 389 8.53 44.59 -8.15
CA HIS A 389 9.97 44.84 -8.21
C HIS A 389 10.76 44.15 -7.10
N CYS A 390 12.00 43.79 -7.43
CA CYS A 390 12.95 43.21 -6.49
C CYS A 390 13.40 44.23 -5.44
N ARG A 391 13.27 43.87 -4.16
CA ARG A 391 13.67 44.65 -2.99
C ARG A 391 14.71 43.88 -2.17
N CYS A 392 15.82 44.55 -1.87
CA CYS A 392 16.89 43.98 -1.06
C CYS A 392 16.71 44.26 0.44
N LEU A 393 17.29 43.37 1.25
CA LEU A 393 17.40 43.54 2.69
C LEU A 393 18.31 44.72 3.05
N VAL A 394 18.15 45.25 4.27
CA VAL A 394 18.98 46.34 4.79
C VAL A 394 20.46 45.94 4.75
N GLY A 395 21.30 46.84 4.25
CA GLY A 395 22.75 46.61 4.07
C GLY A 395 23.13 45.88 2.78
N LYS A 396 22.15 45.50 1.94
CA LYS A 396 22.38 44.98 0.59
C LYS A 396 21.90 45.96 -0.47
N THR A 397 22.51 45.89 -1.64
CA THR A 397 22.17 46.66 -2.83
C THR A 397 21.73 45.74 -3.95
N ARG A 398 20.81 46.22 -4.77
CA ARG A 398 20.34 45.50 -5.94
C ARG A 398 21.35 45.59 -7.06
N PHE A 399 21.70 44.45 -7.64
CA PHE A 399 22.54 44.32 -8.81
C PHE A 399 21.81 43.45 -9.84
N ILE A 400 21.22 44.09 -10.86
CA ILE A 400 20.41 43.46 -11.92
C ILE A 400 19.27 42.61 -11.32
N ASP A 401 19.43 41.29 -11.28
CA ASP A 401 18.46 40.29 -10.84
C ASP A 401 18.73 39.75 -9.43
N MET A 402 19.66 40.34 -8.67
CA MET A 402 20.05 39.82 -7.35
C MET A 402 20.36 40.89 -6.30
N CYS A 403 20.35 40.49 -5.03
CA CYS A 403 20.67 41.33 -3.88
C CYS A 403 22.00 40.93 -3.24
N MET A 404 23.00 41.81 -3.31
CA MET A 404 24.38 41.57 -2.86
C MET A 404 24.86 42.64 -1.89
N SER A 405 25.92 42.38 -1.13
CA SER A 405 26.56 43.44 -0.34
C SER A 405 27.29 44.43 -1.26
N PRO A 406 27.27 45.74 -0.97
CA PRO A 406 27.90 46.76 -1.82
C PRO A 406 29.36 46.45 -2.20
N ASP A 407 30.13 45.94 -1.24
CA ASP A 407 31.56 45.67 -1.39
C ASP A 407 31.87 44.52 -2.37
N THR A 408 30.88 43.69 -2.70
CA THR A 408 31.06 42.49 -3.54
C THR A 408 30.66 42.69 -5.00
N VAL A 409 29.94 43.77 -5.31
CA VAL A 409 29.33 43.98 -6.63
C VAL A 409 30.38 44.11 -7.73
N THR A 410 31.40 44.93 -7.52
CA THR A 410 32.46 45.17 -8.52
C THR A 410 33.28 43.92 -8.79
N THR A 411 33.64 43.20 -7.72
CA THR A 411 34.37 41.93 -7.81
C THR A 411 33.56 40.87 -8.55
N TYR A 412 32.26 40.74 -8.24
CA TYR A 412 31.38 39.81 -8.93
C TYR A 412 31.25 40.11 -10.43
N ALA A 413 31.08 41.39 -10.78
CA ALA A 413 30.96 41.82 -12.16
C ALA A 413 32.22 41.56 -12.99
N ALA A 414 33.41 41.74 -12.39
CA ALA A 414 34.68 41.45 -13.03
C ALA A 414 34.93 39.94 -13.20
N MET A 415 34.51 39.12 -12.22
CA MET A 415 34.75 37.67 -12.22
C MET A 415 33.76 36.90 -13.10
N ASN A 416 32.54 37.40 -13.30
CA ASN A 416 31.50 36.70 -14.06
C ASN A 416 30.87 37.53 -15.21
N PRO A 417 31.65 38.10 -16.15
CA PRO A 417 31.12 38.87 -17.27
C PRO A 417 29.99 38.18 -18.07
N PRO A 418 30.05 36.87 -18.40
CA PRO A 418 29.00 36.24 -19.21
C PRO A 418 27.66 36.17 -18.47
N ARG A 419 27.67 35.88 -17.16
CA ARG A 419 26.44 35.84 -16.34
C ARG A 419 25.84 37.23 -16.19
N VAL A 420 26.66 38.25 -15.97
CA VAL A 420 26.21 39.64 -15.88
C VAL A 420 25.56 40.10 -17.19
N ASN A 421 26.20 39.84 -18.33
CA ASN A 421 25.63 40.18 -19.64
C ASN A 421 24.30 39.45 -19.88
N ALA A 422 24.22 38.15 -19.54
CA ALA A 422 22.99 37.39 -19.70
C ALA A 422 21.85 37.91 -18.80
N SER A 423 22.13 38.17 -17.52
CA SER A 423 21.14 38.73 -16.59
C SER A 423 20.69 40.14 -17.02
N LEU A 424 21.62 40.97 -17.48
CA LEU A 424 21.32 42.33 -17.95
C LEU A 424 20.42 42.31 -19.19
N MET A 425 20.73 41.47 -20.19
CA MET A 425 19.94 41.34 -21.40
C MET A 425 18.53 40.82 -21.09
N HIS A 426 18.43 39.82 -20.22
CA HIS A 426 17.13 39.30 -19.78
C HIS A 426 16.28 40.37 -19.09
N GLU A 427 16.88 41.19 -18.22
CA GLU A 427 16.15 42.26 -17.55
C GLU A 427 15.77 43.39 -18.50
N PHE A 428 16.66 43.74 -19.45
CA PHE A 428 16.37 44.69 -20.52
C PHE A 428 15.18 44.23 -21.37
N ASP A 429 15.18 42.98 -21.82
CA ASP A 429 14.10 42.43 -22.64
C ASP A 429 12.75 42.45 -21.92
N LEU A 430 12.77 42.14 -20.61
CA LEU A 430 11.58 42.11 -19.77
C LEU A 430 10.99 43.50 -19.51
N LEU A 431 11.83 44.49 -19.18
CA LEU A 431 11.36 45.83 -18.80
C LEU A 431 11.16 46.74 -20.01
N LEU A 432 12.06 46.67 -20.97
CA LEU A 432 12.18 47.61 -22.09
C LEU A 432 11.97 46.95 -23.45
N GLY A 433 12.34 45.68 -23.64
CA GLY A 433 12.30 44.99 -24.93
C GLY A 433 10.93 45.03 -25.62
N LYS A 434 9.84 45.00 -24.86
CA LYS A 434 8.46 45.16 -25.38
C LYS A 434 8.21 46.49 -26.12
N HIS A 435 8.98 47.54 -25.80
CA HIS A 435 8.91 48.85 -26.43
C HIS A 435 9.83 48.98 -27.65
N PHE A 436 10.82 48.09 -27.78
CA PHE A 436 11.77 48.02 -28.88
C PHE A 436 11.39 46.89 -29.85
N ARG A 437 10.14 46.86 -30.34
CA ARG A 437 9.78 46.03 -31.51
C ARG A 437 10.53 46.55 -32.75
N LEU A 438 11.79 46.18 -32.89
CA LEU A 438 12.49 46.23 -34.16
C LEU A 438 11.87 45.11 -35.02
N GLY A 439 11.11 45.49 -36.04
CA GLY A 439 10.42 44.53 -36.90
C GLY A 439 11.39 43.49 -37.45
N GLY A 440 11.15 42.21 -37.13
CA GLY A 440 12.02 41.13 -37.57
C GLY A 440 11.63 39.75 -37.06
N VAL A 441 10.73 39.11 -37.83
CA VAL A 441 10.52 37.66 -37.99
C VAL A 441 9.92 36.87 -36.81
N HIS A 442 8.74 36.31 -37.09
CA HIS A 442 8.08 35.23 -36.37
C HIS A 442 9.06 34.16 -35.88
N MET A 443 8.97 33.80 -34.59
CA MET A 443 9.43 32.50 -34.11
C MET A 443 8.39 31.90 -33.16
N HIS A 444 7.47 31.19 -33.80
CA HIS A 444 6.64 30.08 -33.31
C HIS A 444 6.07 30.12 -31.88
N ASP A 445 4.82 30.58 -31.80
CA ASP A 445 3.78 29.83 -31.09
C ASP A 445 3.60 28.48 -31.80
N SER A 446 3.89 27.40 -31.10
CA SER A 446 3.52 26.04 -31.52
C SER A 446 2.73 25.39 -30.39
N ALA A 447 1.45 25.76 -30.29
CA ALA A 447 0.42 24.95 -29.64
C ALA A 447 -0.99 25.45 -30.02
N MET A 448 -1.59 24.94 -31.10
CA MET A 448 -2.92 24.30 -31.05
C MET A 448 -3.43 23.76 -32.41
N TRP A 449 -3.33 22.43 -32.58
CA TRP A 449 -4.36 21.44 -33.00
C TRP A 449 -5.27 21.60 -34.25
N TRP A 450 -5.34 20.48 -35.01
CA TRP A 450 -6.37 19.91 -35.92
C TRP A 450 -6.85 20.66 -37.18
N VAL A 451 -6.54 20.11 -38.36
CA VAL A 451 -7.47 19.42 -39.31
C VAL A 451 -6.73 18.27 -39.97
#